data_AF-A0AAJ6AAH2-F1
#
_entry.id   AF-A0AAJ6AAH2-F1
#
_cell.length_a   1.000
_cell.length_b   1.000
_cell.length_c   1.000
_cell.angle_alpha   90.00
_cell.angle_beta   90.00
_cell.angle_gamma   90.00
#
_symmetry.space_group_name_H-M   'P 1'
#
loop_
_entity.id
_entity.type
_entity.pdbx_description
1 polymer ?
#
loop_
_entity_poly.entity_id
_entity_poly.type
_entity_poly.pdbx_seq_one_letter_code
_entity_poly.pdbx_strand_id
1 'polypeptide(L)'
;MPLHLVGENIDKTRGHRQAEAGKLVQLMRGIYVDADDDIDQTVRTHAVRIAKYLYPNAYLSAASAVLLGPLRDGRLFLTGRRVQRQRIRTLEIIQNKAPDNPSVAQAAVGDNMGEFRVAVSSLRQRFLEAFRIRSEHAASFDEDMKEAIAARLIEEYGNPESAADAVFKLARDNDWLAEGSAAERFLKRKPAAAVTVTNQAALDLTVAWHGAPIGNLTHDGFEWRWKASDPDGPPLVRQTTPGRLPPFIESLLPEGWLNRVLNSPDERAELRTGKRYMSNITIVERASELTALPADILLTRLNTFTANHLFTGIYAGPGRGDIHDTFEQNLAKIFATGATPRLSGVQIKAPMFLDADGTLMPSTNKPFTHILKPAGTSGFEALPAIEWQSMELGRAAGFIVPAIALVAMPDGMPHALVVERFDIRTSLDDMRRLVLEDMASVLGVPAEDKYMGTMERIASALRPLSIDPEADLLLVLRRALFAWLIADGDMHLKNMAMLKIAEPRRRDFSSVRMAPLYDAVTTRVFPSLQSDRMALKISGKDERLKRADFRRFAATAGIPASAADMAMDELAAALAHGLDALTLPPPLADGSVRAERAAQMREIVRERLATFE
;
A
#
# COMPACT_ATOMS: atom_id res chain seq x y z
N MET A 1 5.54 -1.62 -34.58
CA MET A 1 5.90 -0.85 -33.37
C MET A 1 6.52 0.40 -33.93
N PRO A 2 5.95 1.58 -33.72
CA PRO A 2 6.24 2.73 -34.56
C PRO A 2 7.72 3.16 -34.51
N LEU A 3 8.41 2.97 -33.38
CA LEU A 3 9.84 3.26 -33.21
C LEU A 3 10.65 2.00 -32.89
N HIS A 4 11.79 1.85 -33.55
CA HIS A 4 12.75 0.77 -33.35
C HIS A 4 14.14 1.32 -32.96
N LEU A 5 14.63 0.92 -31.80
CA LEU A 5 15.91 1.29 -31.20
C LEU A 5 16.80 0.05 -31.11
N VAL A 6 17.97 0.12 -31.75
CA VAL A 6 18.91 -1.01 -31.79
C VAL A 6 19.43 -1.32 -30.40
N GLY A 7 19.27 -2.57 -29.99
CA GLY A 7 19.66 -3.05 -28.66
C GLY A 7 18.57 -2.95 -27.60
N GLU A 8 17.44 -2.29 -27.90
CA GLU A 8 16.27 -2.24 -27.03
C GLU A 8 15.16 -3.16 -27.56
N ASN A 9 14.72 -2.96 -28.81
CA ASN A 9 13.60 -3.71 -29.40
C ASN A 9 13.87 -4.23 -30.83
N ILE A 10 15.04 -3.95 -31.40
CA ILE A 10 15.49 -4.53 -32.67
C ILE A 10 16.99 -4.82 -32.62
N ASP A 11 17.45 -5.89 -33.27
CA ASP A 11 18.87 -6.14 -33.46
C ASP A 11 19.43 -5.37 -34.66
N LYS A 12 20.75 -5.11 -34.66
CA LYS A 12 21.42 -4.30 -35.69
C LYS A 12 21.26 -4.87 -37.09
N THR A 13 21.36 -6.19 -37.24
CA THR A 13 21.32 -6.88 -38.53
C THR A 13 19.92 -6.83 -39.12
N ARG A 14 18.91 -7.09 -38.30
CA ARG A 14 17.49 -7.02 -38.67
C ARG A 14 17.07 -5.60 -39.01
N GLY A 15 17.48 -4.61 -38.23
CA GLY A 15 17.19 -3.19 -38.52
C GLY A 15 17.74 -2.77 -39.88
N HIS A 16 19.00 -3.11 -40.17
CA HIS A 16 19.61 -2.79 -41.48
C HIS A 16 18.90 -3.48 -42.64
N ARG A 17 18.64 -4.80 -42.52
CA ARG A 17 17.94 -5.57 -43.55
C ARG A 17 16.52 -5.05 -43.82
N GLN A 18 15.79 -4.67 -42.77
CA GLN A 18 14.43 -4.14 -42.92
C GLN A 18 14.42 -2.73 -43.51
N ALA A 19 15.46 -1.92 -43.25
CA ALA A 19 15.64 -0.63 -43.90
C ALA A 19 15.99 -0.78 -45.41
N GLU A 20 16.87 -1.72 -45.77
CA GLU A 20 17.16 -2.04 -47.19
C GLU A 20 15.92 -2.54 -47.93
N ALA A 21 15.04 -3.28 -47.24
CA ALA A 21 13.78 -3.76 -47.78
C ALA A 21 12.67 -2.68 -47.84
N GLY A 22 12.96 -1.42 -47.47
CA GLY A 22 12.01 -0.31 -47.48
C GLY A 22 10.92 -0.36 -46.40
N LYS A 23 11.01 -1.30 -45.44
CA LYS A 23 10.01 -1.44 -44.36
C LYS A 23 10.26 -0.49 -43.21
N LEU A 24 11.51 -0.08 -43.01
CA LEU A 24 11.92 0.87 -41.98
C LEU A 24 12.63 2.07 -42.62
N VAL A 25 12.39 3.26 -42.08
CA VAL A 25 13.15 4.45 -42.41
C VAL A 25 14.20 4.69 -41.32
N GLN A 26 15.48 4.72 -41.71
CA GLN A 26 16.56 5.05 -40.79
C GLN A 26 16.58 6.55 -40.51
N LEU A 27 16.39 6.93 -39.24
CA LEU A 27 16.47 8.33 -38.82
C LEU A 27 17.91 8.72 -38.46
N MET A 28 18.59 7.83 -37.74
CA MET A 28 19.98 7.96 -37.33
C MET A 28 20.58 6.56 -37.14
N ARG A 29 21.89 6.48 -36.89
CA ARG A 29 22.54 5.22 -36.52
C ARG A 29 21.88 4.64 -35.26
N GLY A 30 21.23 3.49 -35.41
CA GLY A 30 20.57 2.78 -34.32
C GLY A 30 19.10 3.13 -34.08
N ILE A 31 18.52 4.07 -34.85
CA ILE A 31 17.13 4.53 -34.68
C ILE A 31 16.39 4.43 -36.01
N TYR A 32 15.28 3.68 -36.01
CA TYR A 32 14.44 3.44 -37.17
C TYR A 32 12.97 3.65 -36.83
N VAL A 33 12.16 3.96 -37.82
CA VAL A 33 10.69 4.09 -37.72
C VAL A 33 10.04 3.26 -38.82
N ASP A 34 8.85 2.71 -38.56
CA ASP A 34 8.07 1.98 -39.57
C ASP A 34 7.77 2.91 -40.76
N ALA A 35 8.01 2.46 -41.99
CA ALA A 35 7.91 3.31 -43.19
C ALA A 35 6.49 3.78 -43.52
N ASP A 36 5.48 3.05 -43.03
CA ASP A 36 4.06 3.33 -43.22
C ASP A 36 3.48 4.29 -42.17
N ASP A 37 4.25 4.64 -41.12
CA ASP A 37 3.82 5.54 -40.05
C ASP A 37 4.13 7.01 -40.37
N ASP A 38 3.39 7.92 -39.72
CA ASP A 38 3.76 9.34 -39.70
C ASP A 38 5.06 9.50 -38.89
N ILE A 39 6.17 9.61 -39.62
CA ILE A 39 7.52 9.67 -39.06
C ILE A 39 7.68 10.88 -38.13
N ASP A 40 7.13 12.04 -38.50
CA ASP A 40 7.30 13.27 -37.73
C ASP A 40 6.50 13.20 -36.42
N GLN A 41 5.28 12.69 -36.48
CA GLN A 41 4.47 12.44 -35.29
C GLN A 41 5.09 11.36 -34.39
N THR A 42 5.65 10.30 -34.97
CA THR A 42 6.34 9.23 -34.25
C THR A 42 7.55 9.77 -33.49
N VAL A 43 8.39 10.57 -34.16
CA VAL A 43 9.56 11.20 -33.55
C VAL A 43 9.18 12.12 -32.40
N ARG A 44 8.10 12.90 -32.53
CA ARG A 44 7.59 13.76 -31.44
C ARG A 44 7.07 12.95 -30.26
N THR A 45 6.25 11.93 -30.54
CA THR A 45 5.63 11.07 -29.52
C THR A 45 6.69 10.35 -28.68
N HIS A 46 7.79 9.91 -29.31
CA HIS A 46 8.86 9.16 -28.65
C HIS A 46 10.11 10.01 -28.35
N ALA A 47 10.00 11.34 -28.35
CA ALA A 47 11.14 12.25 -28.26
C ALA A 47 12.01 12.02 -27.01
N VAL A 48 11.38 11.82 -25.85
CA VAL A 48 12.11 11.56 -24.59
C VAL A 48 12.78 10.19 -24.60
N ARG A 49 12.13 9.18 -25.20
CA ARG A 49 12.71 7.84 -25.33
C ARG A 49 13.94 7.85 -26.25
N ILE A 50 13.83 8.54 -27.38
CA ILE A 50 14.93 8.78 -28.32
C ILE A 50 16.08 9.51 -27.61
N ALA A 51 15.76 10.55 -26.84
CA ALA A 51 16.75 11.31 -26.08
C ALA A 51 17.45 10.47 -25.00
N LYS A 52 16.71 9.65 -24.25
CA LYS A 52 17.28 8.73 -23.26
C LYS A 52 18.23 7.72 -23.91
N TYR A 53 17.86 7.19 -25.08
CA TYR A 53 18.69 6.26 -25.84
C TYR A 53 20.00 6.90 -26.32
N LEU A 54 19.93 8.12 -26.85
CA LEU A 54 21.12 8.84 -27.36
C LEU A 54 22.00 9.42 -26.25
N TYR A 55 21.40 9.79 -25.12
CA TYR A 55 22.05 10.52 -24.03
C TYR A 55 21.77 9.88 -22.67
N PRO A 56 22.21 8.63 -22.42
CA PRO A 56 21.85 7.86 -21.22
C PRO A 56 22.35 8.48 -19.90
N ASN A 57 23.36 9.36 -19.98
CA ASN A 57 23.94 10.07 -18.83
C ASN A 57 23.47 11.53 -18.72
N ALA A 58 22.46 11.94 -19.49
CA ALA A 58 21.85 13.25 -19.43
C ALA A 58 20.51 13.18 -18.68
N TYR A 59 20.04 14.33 -18.21
CA TYR A 59 18.72 14.48 -17.60
C TYR A 59 17.90 15.54 -18.36
N LEU A 60 16.57 15.41 -18.36
CA LEU A 60 15.70 16.45 -18.89
C LEU A 60 15.84 17.71 -18.05
N SER A 61 15.92 18.86 -18.69
CA SER A 61 16.08 20.16 -18.05
C SER A 61 15.17 21.21 -18.67
N ALA A 62 15.19 22.42 -18.11
CA ALA A 62 14.40 23.55 -18.57
C ALA A 62 12.89 23.23 -18.70
N ALA A 63 12.18 23.84 -19.64
CA ALA A 63 10.76 23.54 -19.86
C ALA A 63 10.49 22.07 -20.22
N SER A 64 11.45 21.35 -20.83
CA SER A 64 11.29 19.91 -21.10
C SER A 64 11.22 19.05 -19.83
N ALA A 65 11.82 19.50 -18.73
CA ALA A 65 11.66 18.85 -17.42
C ALA A 65 10.34 19.17 -16.72
N VAL A 66 9.63 20.22 -17.17
CA VAL A 66 8.26 20.54 -16.72
C VAL A 66 7.25 19.73 -17.54
N LEU A 67 7.42 19.76 -18.86
CA LEU A 67 6.56 19.07 -19.82
C LEU A 67 6.76 17.56 -19.85
N LEU A 68 7.91 17.08 -19.34
CA LEU A 68 8.39 15.71 -19.51
C LEU A 68 8.37 15.28 -20.99
N GLY A 69 8.75 16.22 -21.87
CA GLY A 69 8.55 16.13 -23.30
C GLY A 69 9.15 17.31 -24.07
N PRO A 70 9.12 17.27 -25.41
CA PRO A 70 9.55 18.40 -26.23
C PRO A 70 8.56 19.57 -26.13
N LEU A 71 9.05 20.78 -26.39
CA LEU A 71 8.21 21.95 -26.59
C LEU A 71 7.37 21.80 -27.87
N ARG A 72 6.35 22.65 -28.02
CA ARG A 72 5.48 22.67 -29.21
C ARG A 72 6.25 22.82 -30.52
N ASP A 73 7.33 23.59 -30.52
CA ASP A 73 8.21 23.79 -31.67
C ASP A 73 9.16 22.62 -31.95
N GLY A 74 9.16 21.58 -31.10
CA GLY A 74 9.97 20.37 -31.27
C GLY A 74 11.31 20.41 -30.54
N ARG A 75 11.64 21.47 -29.81
CA ARG A 75 12.87 21.51 -28.99
C ARG A 75 12.74 20.64 -27.74
N LEU A 76 13.78 19.87 -27.43
CA LEU A 76 13.88 19.07 -26.22
C LEU A 76 15.17 19.42 -25.49
N PHE A 77 15.04 19.89 -24.26
CA PHE A 77 16.18 20.32 -23.45
C PHE A 77 16.70 19.21 -22.56
N LEU A 78 18.01 18.98 -22.63
CA LEU A 78 18.76 18.08 -21.79
C LEU A 78 19.91 18.83 -21.11
N THR A 79 20.36 18.29 -20.00
CA THR A 79 21.60 18.72 -19.37
C THR A 79 22.51 17.52 -19.13
N GLY A 80 23.81 17.66 -19.39
CA GLY A 80 24.80 16.63 -19.07
C GLY A 80 26.22 17.11 -19.29
N ARG A 81 27.16 16.19 -19.59
CA ARG A 81 28.60 16.51 -19.58
C ARG A 81 29.08 17.38 -20.76
N ARG A 82 28.31 17.44 -21.85
CA ARG A 82 28.71 18.10 -23.10
C ARG A 82 27.65 19.10 -23.53
N VAL A 83 28.10 20.14 -24.23
CA VAL A 83 27.22 21.03 -24.99
C VAL A 83 27.12 20.47 -26.41
N GLN A 84 25.92 20.10 -26.83
CA GLN A 84 25.70 19.58 -28.18
C GLN A 84 24.24 19.74 -28.60
N ARG A 85 24.03 19.81 -29.91
CA ARG A 85 22.70 19.93 -30.53
C ARG A 85 22.56 18.86 -31.59
N GLN A 86 21.45 18.16 -31.59
CA GLN A 86 21.13 17.15 -32.58
C GLN A 86 19.70 17.34 -33.07
N ARG A 87 19.54 17.53 -34.37
CA ARG A 87 18.23 17.54 -35.01
C ARG A 87 17.94 16.17 -35.61
N ILE A 88 16.72 15.69 -35.38
CA ILE A 88 16.17 14.45 -35.92
C ILE A 88 14.77 14.79 -36.41
N ARG A 89 14.63 15.03 -37.73
CA ARG A 89 13.35 15.46 -38.31
C ARG A 89 12.80 16.70 -37.59
N THR A 90 11.60 16.61 -37.02
CA THR A 90 10.93 17.68 -36.27
C THR A 90 11.38 17.82 -34.81
N LEU A 91 12.21 16.91 -34.30
CA LEU A 91 12.78 16.97 -32.96
C LEU A 91 14.16 17.61 -32.98
N GLU A 92 14.38 18.55 -32.08
CA GLU A 92 15.69 19.17 -31.88
C GLU A 92 16.12 19.01 -30.43
N ILE A 93 17.08 18.11 -30.20
CA ILE A 93 17.63 17.86 -28.87
C ILE A 93 18.76 18.84 -28.62
N ILE A 94 18.63 19.63 -27.55
CA ILE A 94 19.57 20.65 -27.14
C ILE A 94 20.11 20.24 -25.78
N GLN A 95 21.36 19.77 -25.75
CA GLN A 95 22.03 19.41 -24.50
C GLN A 95 22.95 20.55 -24.06
N ASN A 96 22.72 21.05 -22.84
CA ASN A 96 23.58 22.00 -22.18
C ASN A 96 24.52 21.33 -21.17
N LYS A 97 25.59 22.04 -20.79
CA LYS A 97 26.52 21.57 -19.76
C LYS A 97 25.84 21.63 -18.40
N ALA A 98 25.96 20.54 -17.64
CA ALA A 98 25.54 20.48 -16.25
C ALA A 98 26.30 21.50 -15.41
N PRO A 99 25.63 22.13 -14.44
CA PRO A 99 26.34 22.86 -13.41
C PRO A 99 27.12 21.88 -12.52
N ASP A 100 27.97 22.40 -11.65
CA ASP A 100 28.89 21.58 -10.86
C ASP A 100 28.16 20.72 -9.82
N ASN A 101 27.05 21.24 -9.25
CA ASN A 101 26.25 20.58 -8.23
C ASN A 101 24.76 20.51 -8.64
N PRO A 102 24.43 19.76 -9.71
CA PRO A 102 23.06 19.72 -10.22
C PRO A 102 22.14 18.99 -9.25
N SER A 103 20.96 19.56 -8.99
CA SER A 103 19.92 18.85 -8.25
C SER A 103 18.98 18.14 -9.22
N VAL A 104 18.96 16.80 -9.18
CA VAL A 104 18.18 15.94 -10.08
C VAL A 104 17.20 15.06 -9.31
N ALA A 105 16.11 14.67 -9.96
CA ALA A 105 15.09 13.74 -9.49
C ALA A 105 14.79 12.69 -10.57
N GLN A 106 14.04 11.64 -10.22
CA GLN A 106 13.53 10.66 -11.20
C GLN A 106 12.07 10.96 -11.53
N ALA A 107 11.71 10.92 -12.80
CA ALA A 107 10.34 11.05 -13.29
C ALA A 107 9.96 9.85 -14.17
N ALA A 108 8.69 9.46 -14.12
CA ALA A 108 8.11 8.49 -15.05
C ALA A 108 7.61 9.22 -16.30
N VAL A 109 7.93 8.69 -17.48
CA VAL A 109 7.49 9.20 -18.79
C VAL A 109 6.85 8.05 -19.54
N GLY A 110 5.69 8.30 -20.13
CA GLY A 110 4.95 7.33 -20.94
C GLY A 110 4.88 7.75 -22.40
N ASP A 111 4.92 6.77 -23.29
CA ASP A 111 4.56 6.92 -24.70
C ASP A 111 3.82 5.65 -25.18
N ASN A 112 3.50 5.58 -26.48
CA ASN A 112 2.75 4.45 -27.06
C ASN A 112 3.52 3.10 -27.03
N MET A 113 4.75 3.07 -26.51
CA MET A 113 5.54 1.86 -26.29
C MET A 113 5.69 1.51 -24.79
N GLY A 114 4.98 2.21 -23.90
CA GLY A 114 4.94 1.96 -22.46
C GLY A 114 5.64 3.05 -21.62
N GLU A 115 5.68 2.84 -20.30
CA GLU A 115 6.29 3.78 -19.36
C GLU A 115 7.76 3.45 -19.06
N PHE A 116 8.56 4.47 -18.78
CA PHE A 116 9.97 4.35 -18.38
C PHE A 116 10.40 5.51 -17.49
N ARG A 117 11.43 5.31 -16.67
CA ARG A 117 11.99 6.37 -15.81
C ARG A 117 13.12 7.15 -16.47
N VAL A 118 13.19 8.45 -16.22
CA VAL A 118 14.26 9.36 -16.65
C VAL A 118 14.69 10.28 -15.52
N ALA A 119 15.98 10.63 -15.49
CA ALA A 119 16.46 11.69 -14.64
C ALA A 119 15.98 13.04 -15.19
N VAL A 120 15.56 13.93 -14.29
CA VAL A 120 15.08 15.29 -14.61
C VAL A 120 15.65 16.29 -13.60
N SER A 121 15.75 17.57 -13.97
CA SER A 121 16.03 18.64 -13.01
C SER A 121 15.01 18.60 -11.87
N SER A 122 15.46 18.67 -10.61
CA SER A 122 14.58 18.75 -9.44
C SER A 122 13.71 20.01 -9.50
N LEU A 123 12.68 20.13 -8.66
CA LEU A 123 11.81 21.32 -8.66
C LEU A 123 12.61 22.62 -8.46
N ARG A 124 13.51 22.65 -7.48
CA ARG A 124 14.40 23.80 -7.22
C ARG A 124 15.33 24.09 -8.38
N GLN A 125 15.92 23.05 -8.98
CA GLN A 125 16.81 23.18 -10.13
C GLN A 125 16.07 23.75 -11.34
N ARG A 126 14.87 23.23 -11.65
CA ARG A 126 14.00 23.74 -12.74
C ARG A 126 13.66 25.20 -12.54
N PHE A 127 13.34 25.58 -11.31
CA PHE A 127 13.03 26.97 -11.01
C PHE A 127 14.23 27.89 -11.24
N LEU A 128 15.43 27.52 -10.77
CA LEU A 128 16.64 28.28 -11.05
C LEU A 128 16.96 28.35 -12.54
N GLU A 129 16.77 27.26 -13.27
CA GLU A 129 16.96 27.21 -14.72
C GLU A 129 16.11 28.24 -15.47
N ALA A 130 14.92 28.57 -14.96
CA ALA A 130 14.03 29.58 -15.53
C ALA A 130 14.56 31.02 -15.43
N PHE A 131 15.57 31.27 -14.60
CA PHE A 131 16.19 32.58 -14.43
C PHE A 131 17.60 32.68 -15.03
N ARG A 132 18.10 31.60 -15.66
CA ARG A 132 19.44 31.56 -16.27
C ARG A 132 19.67 32.72 -17.23
N ILE A 133 20.73 33.48 -16.97
CA ILE A 133 21.06 34.68 -17.74
C ILE A 133 21.50 34.28 -19.15
N ARG A 134 20.89 34.90 -20.17
CA ARG A 134 21.22 34.69 -21.60
C ARG A 134 21.21 33.21 -22.02
N SER A 135 20.26 32.43 -21.49
CA SER A 135 20.16 31.00 -21.77
C SER A 135 18.87 30.64 -22.51
N GLU A 136 18.98 29.75 -23.50
CA GLU A 136 17.80 29.12 -24.12
C GLU A 136 16.98 28.31 -23.11
N HIS A 137 17.56 27.88 -21.98
CA HIS A 137 16.81 27.28 -20.87
C HIS A 137 15.78 28.27 -20.33
N ALA A 138 16.22 29.45 -19.91
CA ALA A 138 15.33 30.45 -19.34
C ALA A 138 14.27 30.91 -20.35
N ALA A 139 14.66 31.07 -21.62
CA ALA A 139 13.74 31.44 -22.70
C ALA A 139 12.71 30.35 -23.04
N SER A 140 12.90 29.12 -22.57
CA SER A 140 11.94 28.03 -22.78
C SER A 140 10.75 28.07 -21.81
N PHE A 141 10.85 28.82 -20.71
CA PHE A 141 9.78 28.96 -19.72
C PHE A 141 8.90 30.17 -20.04
N ASP A 142 7.59 29.93 -20.11
CA ASP A 142 6.61 31.01 -20.00
C ASP A 142 6.36 31.39 -18.54
N GLU A 143 5.62 32.47 -18.31
CA GLU A 143 5.31 32.93 -16.95
C GLU A 143 4.40 31.94 -16.19
N ASP A 144 3.49 31.23 -16.88
CA ASP A 144 2.60 30.25 -16.26
C ASP A 144 3.37 29.06 -15.70
N MET A 145 4.38 28.56 -16.43
CA MET A 145 5.28 27.52 -15.93
C MET A 145 6.06 27.98 -14.70
N LYS A 146 6.54 29.22 -14.69
CA LYS A 146 7.26 29.78 -13.53
C LYS A 146 6.34 29.90 -12.32
N GLU A 147 5.11 30.39 -12.51
CA GLU A 147 4.11 30.49 -11.44
C GLU A 147 3.73 29.10 -10.89
N ALA A 148 3.55 28.11 -11.76
CA ALA A 148 3.25 26.74 -11.35
C ALA A 148 4.40 26.12 -10.53
N ILE A 149 5.66 26.34 -10.94
CA ILE A 149 6.83 25.87 -10.17
C ILE A 149 6.95 26.63 -8.85
N ALA A 150 6.75 27.94 -8.85
CA ALA A 150 6.80 28.78 -7.64
C ALA A 150 5.76 28.35 -6.61
N ALA A 151 4.51 28.16 -7.02
CA ALA A 151 3.44 27.69 -6.17
C ALA A 151 3.76 26.35 -5.51
N ARG A 152 4.35 25.41 -6.26
CA ARG A 152 4.80 24.13 -5.72
C ARG A 152 5.96 24.24 -4.74
N LEU A 153 6.94 25.12 -5.00
CA LEU A 153 8.04 25.35 -4.08
C LEU A 153 7.53 25.95 -2.76
N ILE A 154 6.59 26.89 -2.84
CA ILE A 154 5.97 27.48 -1.64
C ILE A 154 5.21 26.42 -0.85
N GLU A 155 4.51 25.51 -1.53
CA GLU A 155 3.83 24.37 -0.92
C GLU A 155 4.85 23.41 -0.24
N GLU A 156 5.95 23.07 -0.91
CA GLU A 156 7.00 22.17 -0.40
C GLU A 156 7.69 22.73 0.87
N TYR A 157 7.99 24.03 0.88
CA TYR A 157 8.71 24.70 1.97
C TYR A 157 7.79 25.45 2.95
N GLY A 158 6.48 25.35 2.76
CA GLY A 158 5.43 25.93 3.62
C GLY A 158 5.21 27.44 3.46
N ASN A 159 6.20 28.21 3.03
CA ASN A 159 6.08 29.66 2.80
C ASN A 159 7.08 30.17 1.74
N PRO A 160 6.84 31.36 1.14
CA PRO A 160 7.72 31.97 0.16
C PRO A 160 9.16 32.19 0.61
N GLU A 161 9.38 32.56 1.87
CA GLU A 161 10.72 32.80 2.42
C GLU A 161 11.54 31.51 2.44
N SER A 162 10.97 30.44 2.97
CA SER A 162 11.63 29.13 3.09
C SER A 162 11.88 28.49 1.73
N ALA A 163 10.96 28.68 0.78
CA ALA A 163 11.14 28.28 -0.61
C ALA A 163 12.29 29.05 -1.26
N ALA A 164 12.36 30.37 -1.05
CA ALA A 164 13.42 31.21 -1.57
C ALA A 164 14.79 30.81 -0.99
N ASP A 165 14.88 30.56 0.31
CA ASP A 165 16.12 30.13 0.97
C ASP A 165 16.63 28.79 0.40
N ALA A 166 15.73 27.83 0.18
CA ALA A 166 16.07 26.53 -0.38
C ALA A 166 16.57 26.63 -1.83
N VAL A 167 15.93 27.47 -2.64
CA VAL A 167 16.35 27.77 -4.02
C VAL A 167 17.68 28.52 -4.03
N PHE A 168 17.85 29.52 -3.17
CA PHE A 168 19.05 30.34 -3.10
C PHE A 168 20.27 29.54 -2.62
N LYS A 169 20.07 28.58 -1.71
CA LYS A 169 21.12 27.64 -1.31
C LYS A 169 21.64 26.85 -2.51
N LEU A 170 20.76 26.28 -3.32
CA LEU A 170 21.15 25.56 -4.54
C LEU A 170 21.84 26.49 -5.55
N ALA A 171 21.39 27.75 -5.64
CA ALA A 171 22.01 28.74 -6.49
C ALA A 171 23.46 29.03 -6.06
N ARG A 172 23.71 29.18 -4.76
CA ARG A 172 25.05 29.36 -4.20
C ARG A 172 25.96 28.16 -4.47
N ASP A 173 25.43 26.95 -4.30
CA ASP A 173 26.20 25.71 -4.54
C ASP A 173 26.60 25.55 -6.04
N ASN A 174 25.95 26.28 -6.95
CA ASN A 174 26.23 26.27 -8.39
C ASN A 174 26.81 27.59 -8.93
N ASP A 175 27.18 28.53 -8.06
CA ASP A 175 27.66 29.89 -8.42
C ASP A 175 26.67 30.69 -9.31
N TRP A 176 25.38 30.56 -9.04
CA TRP A 176 24.26 31.18 -9.77
C TRP A 176 23.57 32.27 -8.92
N LEU A 177 24.36 33.13 -8.27
CA LEU A 177 23.84 34.09 -7.28
C LEU A 177 22.85 35.11 -7.87
N ALA A 178 23.06 35.52 -9.12
CA ALA A 178 22.18 36.47 -9.80
C ALA A 178 20.83 35.82 -10.14
N GLU A 179 20.84 34.57 -10.60
CA GLU A 179 19.63 33.76 -10.81
C GLU A 179 18.89 33.51 -9.51
N GLY A 180 19.61 33.16 -8.43
CA GLY A 180 19.04 33.00 -7.10
C GLY A 180 18.32 34.25 -6.62
N SER A 181 18.92 35.43 -6.81
CA SER A 181 18.32 36.72 -6.46
C SER A 181 17.09 37.07 -7.30
N ALA A 182 17.04 36.64 -8.56
CA ALA A 182 15.87 36.81 -9.42
C ALA A 182 14.73 35.86 -9.02
N ALA A 183 15.05 34.60 -8.74
CA ALA A 183 14.12 33.58 -8.28
C ALA A 183 13.49 33.93 -6.93
N GLU A 184 14.28 34.46 -5.99
CA GLU A 184 13.79 34.95 -4.70
C GLU A 184 12.77 36.09 -4.87
N ARG A 185 13.08 37.08 -5.71
CA ARG A 185 12.14 38.18 -6.00
C ARG A 185 10.84 37.68 -6.63
N PHE A 186 10.92 36.63 -7.45
CA PHE A 186 9.74 36.01 -8.04
C PHE A 186 8.89 35.32 -6.97
N LEU A 187 9.48 34.49 -6.11
CA LEU A 187 8.76 33.77 -5.06
C LEU A 187 8.07 34.69 -4.06
N LYS A 188 8.70 35.83 -3.76
CA LYS A 188 8.18 36.83 -2.80
C LYS A 188 7.15 37.79 -3.41
N ARG A 189 6.83 37.68 -4.71
CA ARG A 189 5.81 38.51 -5.37
C ARG A 189 4.40 37.96 -5.11
N LYS A 190 3.38 38.82 -5.29
CA LYS A 190 1.97 38.38 -5.26
C LYS A 190 1.65 37.63 -6.56
N PRO A 191 1.27 36.33 -6.53
CA PRO A 191 1.18 35.50 -7.73
C PRO A 191 0.00 35.88 -8.63
N ALA A 192 0.18 35.73 -9.95
CA ALA A 192 -0.91 35.76 -10.92
C ALA A 192 -1.59 34.39 -10.99
N ALA A 193 -2.92 34.34 -11.22
CA ALA A 193 -3.66 33.09 -11.29
C ALA A 193 -3.20 32.27 -12.52
N ALA A 194 -2.46 31.18 -12.28
CA ALA A 194 -1.91 30.32 -13.32
C ALA A 194 -2.96 29.37 -13.91
N VAL A 195 -2.88 29.12 -15.22
CA VAL A 195 -3.65 28.09 -15.93
C VAL A 195 -2.82 26.81 -16.02
N THR A 196 -3.27 25.73 -15.39
CA THR A 196 -2.56 24.43 -15.35
C THR A 196 -2.75 23.62 -16.63
N VAL A 197 -1.65 23.26 -17.29
CA VAL A 197 -1.61 22.19 -18.31
C VAL A 197 -1.70 20.85 -17.59
N THR A 198 -2.79 20.10 -17.79
CA THR A 198 -3.02 18.79 -17.15
C THR A 198 -2.26 17.67 -17.87
N ASN A 199 -1.40 16.96 -17.13
CA ASN A 199 -0.76 15.72 -17.55
C ASN A 199 -1.84 14.64 -17.80
N GLN A 200 -1.83 13.95 -18.93
CA GLN A 200 -2.78 12.86 -19.21
C GLN A 200 -2.56 11.62 -18.32
N ALA A 201 -1.37 11.45 -17.75
CA ALA A 201 -1.11 10.45 -16.72
C ALA A 201 -1.57 10.89 -15.33
N ALA A 202 -2.14 12.10 -15.21
CA ALA A 202 -2.75 12.53 -13.96
C ALA A 202 -3.92 11.60 -13.59
N LEU A 203 -4.12 11.50 -12.29
CA LEU A 203 -5.10 10.67 -11.66
C LEU A 203 -5.88 11.56 -10.70
N ASP A 204 -7.20 11.44 -10.71
CA ASP A 204 -8.07 12.04 -9.72
C ASP A 204 -9.07 10.97 -9.29
N LEU A 205 -8.92 10.49 -8.06
CA LEU A 205 -9.75 9.44 -7.49
C LEU A 205 -10.60 10.02 -6.37
N THR A 206 -11.90 9.76 -6.44
CA THR A 206 -12.80 9.97 -5.31
C THR A 206 -12.63 8.82 -4.33
N VAL A 207 -12.26 9.13 -3.09
CA VAL A 207 -12.26 8.18 -1.98
C VAL A 207 -13.56 8.36 -1.20
N ALA A 208 -14.29 7.27 -1.00
CA ALA A 208 -15.53 7.23 -0.24
C ALA A 208 -15.47 6.19 0.89
N TRP A 209 -16.12 6.52 2.00
CA TRP A 209 -16.19 5.69 3.20
C TRP A 209 -17.66 5.40 3.52
N HIS A 210 -18.02 4.12 3.52
CA HIS A 210 -19.42 3.65 3.56
C HIS A 210 -20.30 4.32 2.48
N GLY A 211 -19.77 4.47 1.26
CA GLY A 211 -20.46 5.05 0.12
C GLY A 211 -20.54 6.58 0.10
N ALA A 212 -20.15 7.26 1.17
CA ALA A 212 -20.09 8.72 1.20
C ALA A 212 -18.68 9.21 0.79
N PRO A 213 -18.55 10.10 -0.23
CA PRO A 213 -17.26 10.72 -0.55
C PRO A 213 -16.66 11.44 0.65
N ILE A 214 -15.38 11.19 0.92
CA ILE A 214 -14.62 11.82 2.01
C ILE A 214 -13.45 12.68 1.50
N GLY A 215 -13.14 12.62 0.20
CA GLY A 215 -12.15 13.47 -0.43
C GLY A 215 -11.64 12.93 -1.75
N ASN A 216 -10.68 13.66 -2.32
CA ASN A 216 -10.02 13.34 -3.57
C ASN A 216 -8.56 12.99 -3.32
N LEU A 217 -8.13 11.87 -3.88
CA LEU A 217 -6.75 11.45 -3.97
C LEU A 217 -6.28 11.67 -5.39
N THR A 218 -5.40 12.65 -5.58
CA THR A 218 -4.87 13.00 -6.90
C THR A 218 -3.41 12.59 -7.02
N HIS A 219 -2.98 12.25 -8.24
CA HIS A 219 -1.58 12.08 -8.59
C HIS A 219 -1.30 12.76 -9.92
N ASP A 220 -0.36 13.69 -9.98
CA ASP A 220 -0.13 14.52 -11.19
C ASP A 220 0.88 13.92 -12.19
N GLY A 221 1.38 12.73 -11.90
CA GLY A 221 2.47 12.06 -12.63
C GLY A 221 3.80 12.08 -11.89
N PHE A 222 3.90 12.84 -10.80
CA PHE A 222 5.08 12.92 -9.94
C PHE A 222 4.74 12.62 -8.46
N GLU A 223 3.67 13.21 -7.94
CA GLU A 223 3.35 13.21 -6.50
C GLU A 223 1.88 12.92 -6.22
N TRP A 224 1.63 12.24 -5.09
CA TRP A 224 0.30 12.07 -4.51
C TRP A 224 -0.12 13.31 -3.72
N ARG A 225 -1.40 13.66 -3.76
CA ARG A 225 -2.02 14.71 -2.96
C ARG A 225 -3.38 14.26 -2.46
N TRP A 226 -3.64 14.48 -1.17
CA TRP A 226 -4.94 14.25 -0.57
C TRP A 226 -5.66 15.57 -0.31
N LYS A 227 -6.93 15.65 -0.71
CA LYS A 227 -7.82 16.76 -0.40
C LYS A 227 -9.10 16.22 0.21
N ALA A 228 -9.27 16.42 1.52
CA ALA A 228 -10.52 16.08 2.20
C ALA A 228 -11.70 16.89 1.65
N SER A 229 -12.86 16.25 1.51
CA SER A 229 -14.10 16.95 1.12
C SER A 229 -14.69 17.75 2.28
N ASP A 230 -14.49 17.25 3.50
CA ASP A 230 -14.85 17.92 4.75
C ASP A 230 -13.60 17.98 5.65
N PRO A 231 -12.87 19.11 5.66
CA PRO A 231 -11.69 19.30 6.50
C PRO A 231 -11.99 19.23 8.00
N ASP A 232 -13.24 19.48 8.39
CA ASP A 232 -13.71 19.43 9.77
C ASP A 232 -14.23 18.04 10.15
N GLY A 233 -14.28 17.08 9.21
CA GLY A 233 -14.74 15.71 9.43
C GLY A 233 -13.69 14.82 10.10
N PRO A 234 -14.06 13.56 10.45
CA PRO A 234 -13.14 12.62 11.08
C PRO A 234 -11.88 12.43 10.21
N PRO A 235 -10.67 12.66 10.75
CA PRO A 235 -9.45 12.72 9.96
C PRO A 235 -8.91 11.31 9.65
N LEU A 236 -9.64 10.59 8.79
CA LEU A 236 -9.31 9.21 8.41
C LEU A 236 -8.05 9.17 7.53
N VAL A 237 -8.13 9.81 6.36
CA VAL A 237 -7.00 9.88 5.42
C VAL A 237 -6.14 11.09 5.78
N ARG A 238 -4.88 10.85 6.13
CA ARG A 238 -3.91 11.88 6.51
C ARG A 238 -2.67 11.76 5.64
N GLN A 239 -2.32 12.85 4.96
CA GLN A 239 -1.07 12.92 4.22
C GLN A 239 0.06 13.35 5.17
N THR A 240 0.68 12.36 5.82
CA THR A 240 1.75 12.59 6.80
C THR A 240 3.08 12.96 6.16
N THR A 241 3.29 12.52 4.91
CA THR A 241 4.48 12.80 4.12
C THR A 241 4.06 13.45 2.80
N PRO A 242 4.40 14.73 2.58
CA PRO A 242 4.08 15.41 1.32
C PRO A 242 4.56 14.64 0.09
N GLY A 243 3.73 14.60 -0.95
CA GLY A 243 4.02 13.92 -2.22
C GLY A 243 3.94 12.39 -2.19
N ARG A 244 3.86 11.76 -1.02
CA ARG A 244 3.68 10.30 -0.87
C ARG A 244 2.20 9.94 -0.73
N LEU A 245 1.88 8.70 -1.09
CA LEU A 245 0.56 8.13 -0.88
C LEU A 245 0.25 8.17 0.63
N PRO A 246 -0.96 8.59 1.05
CA PRO A 246 -1.32 8.59 2.47
C PRO A 246 -1.18 7.18 3.07
N PRO A 247 -0.55 7.00 4.24
CA PRO A 247 -0.30 5.68 4.82
C PRO A 247 -1.56 4.84 5.02
N PHE A 248 -2.70 5.48 5.29
CA PHE A 248 -3.99 4.78 5.36
C PHE A 248 -4.36 4.15 4.02
N ILE A 249 -4.24 4.90 2.91
CA ILE A 249 -4.55 4.35 1.58
C ILE A 249 -3.54 3.27 1.18
N GLU A 250 -2.26 3.50 1.45
CA GLU A 250 -1.20 2.51 1.19
C GLU A 250 -1.48 1.18 1.92
N SER A 251 -1.92 1.25 3.18
CA SER A 251 -2.20 0.05 3.99
C SER A 251 -3.30 -0.85 3.44
N LEU A 252 -4.22 -0.29 2.64
CA LEU A 252 -5.32 -1.02 2.00
C LEU A 252 -4.88 -1.81 0.77
N LEU A 253 -3.72 -1.47 0.20
CA LEU A 253 -3.25 -2.08 -1.05
C LEU A 253 -2.87 -3.56 -0.86
N PRO A 254 -3.10 -4.40 -1.88
CA PRO A 254 -2.65 -5.78 -1.90
C PRO A 254 -1.13 -5.94 -1.68
N GLU A 255 -0.76 -7.03 -1.02
CA GLU A 255 0.64 -7.44 -0.84
C GLU A 255 0.82 -8.90 -1.31
N GLY A 256 2.08 -9.36 -1.35
CA GLY A 256 2.44 -10.77 -1.54
C GLY A 256 1.78 -11.46 -2.73
N TRP A 257 0.98 -12.49 -2.47
CA TRP A 257 0.34 -13.27 -3.54
C TRP A 257 -0.61 -12.44 -4.39
N LEU A 258 -1.51 -11.65 -3.78
CA LEU A 258 -2.52 -10.93 -4.53
C LEU A 258 -1.88 -9.85 -5.42
N ASN A 259 -0.87 -9.13 -4.91
CA ASN A 259 -0.13 -8.16 -5.71
C ASN A 259 0.53 -8.81 -6.95
N ARG A 260 1.12 -10.01 -6.79
CA ARG A 260 1.68 -10.77 -7.93
C ARG A 260 0.63 -11.21 -8.94
N VAL A 261 -0.56 -11.58 -8.48
CA VAL A 261 -1.68 -11.99 -9.35
C VAL A 261 -2.24 -10.82 -10.15
N LEU A 262 -2.40 -9.67 -9.50
CA LEU A 262 -2.89 -8.46 -10.16
C LEU A 262 -1.84 -7.87 -11.11
N ASN A 263 -0.55 -8.10 -10.82
CA ASN A 263 0.57 -7.66 -11.64
C ASN A 263 0.54 -6.15 -11.92
N SER A 264 0.10 -5.38 -10.92
CA SER A 264 0.03 -3.93 -10.97
C SER A 264 1.46 -3.36 -10.93
N PRO A 265 1.89 -2.55 -11.92
CA PRO A 265 3.26 -2.04 -11.99
C PRO A 265 3.59 -1.03 -10.88
N ASP A 266 2.58 -0.32 -10.37
CA ASP A 266 2.69 0.64 -9.28
C ASP A 266 1.34 0.84 -8.56
N GLU A 267 1.34 1.66 -7.50
CA GLU A 267 0.14 1.94 -6.71
C GLU A 267 -0.95 2.67 -7.51
N ARG A 268 -0.58 3.43 -8.56
CA ARG A 268 -1.54 4.15 -9.42
C ARG A 268 -2.36 3.16 -10.23
N ALA A 269 -1.71 2.16 -10.83
CA ALA A 269 -2.39 1.12 -11.59
C ALA A 269 -3.32 0.28 -10.71
N GLU A 270 -2.89 -0.04 -9.48
CA GLU A 270 -3.74 -0.75 -8.52
C GLU A 270 -4.97 0.07 -8.13
N LEU A 271 -4.79 1.34 -7.77
CA LEU A 271 -5.88 2.23 -7.34
C LEU A 271 -6.84 2.60 -8.49
N ARG A 272 -6.42 2.49 -9.76
CA ARG A 272 -7.31 2.61 -10.93
C ARG A 272 -8.20 1.39 -11.12
N THR A 273 -7.68 0.20 -10.82
CA THR A 273 -8.36 -1.05 -11.14
C THR A 273 -9.16 -1.59 -9.97
N GLY A 274 -8.61 -1.58 -8.75
CA GLY A 274 -9.30 -1.97 -7.53
C GLY A 274 -10.24 -0.87 -7.03
N LYS A 275 -11.51 -1.21 -6.79
CA LYS A 275 -12.52 -0.20 -6.38
C LYS A 275 -13.00 -0.33 -4.94
N ARG A 276 -12.84 -1.51 -4.34
CA ARG A 276 -13.38 -1.86 -3.01
C ARG A 276 -12.26 -2.38 -2.13
N TYR A 277 -12.23 -1.92 -0.88
CA TYR A 277 -11.19 -2.24 0.10
C TYR A 277 -11.81 -2.54 1.47
N MET A 278 -10.98 -2.94 2.44
CA MET A 278 -11.41 -3.11 3.83
C MET A 278 -12.07 -1.84 4.38
N SER A 279 -12.85 -2.00 5.44
CA SER A 279 -13.57 -0.93 6.14
C SER A 279 -14.55 -0.14 5.28
N ASN A 280 -15.09 -0.79 4.24
CA ASN A 280 -16.09 -0.19 3.35
C ASN A 280 -15.53 1.08 2.67
N ILE A 281 -14.22 1.07 2.40
CA ILE A 281 -13.52 2.09 1.64
C ILE A 281 -13.66 1.75 0.15
N THR A 282 -14.01 2.77 -0.62
CA THR A 282 -14.12 2.68 -2.07
C THR A 282 -13.30 3.79 -2.69
N ILE A 283 -12.61 3.47 -3.77
CA ILE A 283 -11.74 4.42 -4.49
C ILE A 283 -12.10 4.29 -5.97
N VAL A 284 -12.59 5.37 -6.57
CA VAL A 284 -13.14 5.36 -7.93
C VAL A 284 -12.75 6.61 -8.70
N GLU A 285 -12.60 6.49 -10.02
CA GLU A 285 -12.35 7.65 -10.90
C GLU A 285 -13.58 8.56 -11.04
N ARG A 286 -14.78 7.98 -11.01
CA ARG A 286 -16.04 8.73 -11.15
C ARG A 286 -16.98 8.43 -10.00
N ALA A 287 -17.50 9.48 -9.37
CA ALA A 287 -18.44 9.37 -8.27
C ALA A 287 -19.70 8.55 -8.61
N SER A 288 -20.13 8.52 -9.87
CA SER A 288 -21.26 7.69 -10.34
C SER A 288 -21.03 6.18 -10.19
N GLU A 289 -19.79 5.73 -10.02
CA GLU A 289 -19.47 4.32 -9.82
C GLU A 289 -19.77 3.85 -8.40
N LEU A 290 -19.80 4.77 -7.42
CA LEU A 290 -20.08 4.45 -6.03
C LEU A 290 -21.45 3.78 -5.85
N THR A 291 -22.47 4.23 -6.58
CA THR A 291 -23.83 3.70 -6.48
C THR A 291 -23.99 2.28 -7.05
N ALA A 292 -23.04 1.84 -7.88
CA ALA A 292 -23.05 0.49 -8.46
C ALA A 292 -22.34 -0.54 -7.56
N LEU A 293 -21.60 -0.09 -6.54
CA LEU A 293 -20.85 -0.96 -5.64
C LEU A 293 -21.70 -1.31 -4.42
N PRO A 294 -21.75 -2.60 -4.02
CA PRO A 294 -22.51 -3.01 -2.84
C PRO A 294 -21.84 -2.48 -1.57
N ALA A 295 -22.66 -2.00 -0.63
CA ALA A 295 -22.18 -1.63 0.70
C ALA A 295 -21.92 -2.90 1.53
N ASP A 296 -20.77 -2.93 2.20
CA ASP A 296 -20.44 -4.00 3.13
C ASP A 296 -21.21 -3.83 4.44
N ILE A 297 -22.21 -4.68 4.67
CA ILE A 297 -23.01 -4.73 5.90
C ILE A 297 -23.17 -6.20 6.29
N LEU A 298 -22.82 -6.52 7.52
CA LEU A 298 -22.91 -7.87 8.08
C LEU A 298 -24.32 -8.14 8.61
N LEU A 299 -25.19 -8.65 7.73
CA LEU A 299 -26.57 -9.00 8.09
C LEU A 299 -26.72 -10.45 8.58
N THR A 300 -25.92 -11.37 8.03
CA THR A 300 -25.88 -12.77 8.48
C THR A 300 -24.65 -13.00 9.34
N ARG A 301 -24.85 -13.52 10.55
CA ARG A 301 -23.78 -13.90 11.48
C ARG A 301 -23.25 -15.30 11.17
N LEU A 302 -21.94 -15.47 11.17
CA LEU A 302 -21.28 -16.76 10.95
C LEU A 302 -21.68 -17.80 12.00
N ASN A 303 -21.85 -17.37 13.27
CA ASN A 303 -22.22 -18.26 14.37
C ASN A 303 -23.58 -18.94 14.17
N THR A 304 -24.49 -18.36 13.38
CA THR A 304 -25.78 -18.98 13.02
C THR A 304 -25.59 -20.26 12.20
N PHE A 305 -24.49 -20.35 11.45
CA PHE A 305 -24.13 -21.48 10.60
C PHE A 305 -22.87 -22.19 11.10
N THR A 306 -22.59 -22.13 12.40
CA THR A 306 -21.41 -22.78 12.99
C THR A 306 -21.84 -23.75 14.09
N ALA A 307 -21.38 -25.00 14.01
CA ALA A 307 -21.57 -26.00 15.06
C ALA A 307 -20.25 -26.74 15.30
N ASN A 308 -19.86 -26.87 16.57
CA ASN A 308 -18.59 -27.51 16.97
C ASN A 308 -17.39 -26.96 16.18
N HIS A 309 -17.34 -25.63 16.01
CA HIS A 309 -16.31 -24.90 15.26
C HIS A 309 -16.25 -25.16 13.74
N LEU A 310 -17.19 -25.94 13.20
CA LEU A 310 -17.32 -26.20 11.77
C LEU A 310 -18.43 -25.36 11.17
N PHE A 311 -18.19 -24.83 9.97
CA PHE A 311 -19.23 -24.21 9.16
C PHE A 311 -20.20 -25.29 8.67
N THR A 312 -21.49 -25.05 8.85
CA THR A 312 -22.59 -25.99 8.56
C THR A 312 -23.46 -25.55 7.38
N GLY A 313 -23.22 -24.35 6.85
CA GLY A 313 -23.88 -23.86 5.65
C GLY A 313 -23.30 -24.46 4.36
N ILE A 314 -23.66 -23.86 3.22
CA ILE A 314 -23.24 -24.31 1.89
C ILE A 314 -22.04 -23.49 1.44
N TYR A 315 -20.91 -24.14 1.14
CA TYR A 315 -19.78 -23.47 0.50
C TYR A 315 -19.97 -23.42 -1.02
N ALA A 316 -20.09 -22.21 -1.56
CA ALA A 316 -20.21 -21.92 -2.99
C ALA A 316 -19.08 -20.99 -3.48
N GLY A 317 -17.87 -21.19 -2.93
CA GLY A 317 -16.65 -20.47 -3.31
C GLY A 317 -15.78 -21.21 -4.33
N PRO A 318 -14.58 -20.69 -4.63
CA PRO A 318 -13.65 -21.36 -5.54
C PRO A 318 -13.21 -22.73 -4.97
N GLY A 319 -13.13 -23.71 -5.86
CA GLY A 319 -12.44 -25.00 -5.67
C GLY A 319 -11.29 -25.16 -6.66
N ARG A 320 -10.77 -26.38 -6.82
CA ARG A 320 -9.89 -26.74 -7.94
C ARG A 320 -10.71 -26.93 -9.23
N GLY A 321 -11.92 -27.46 -9.10
CA GLY A 321 -12.79 -27.78 -10.23
C GLY A 321 -12.39 -29.06 -10.97
N ASP A 322 -13.12 -29.39 -12.05
CA ASP A 322 -12.95 -30.63 -12.82
C ASP A 322 -11.85 -30.56 -13.90
N ILE A 323 -11.43 -29.35 -14.27
CA ILE A 323 -10.41 -29.06 -15.27
C ILE A 323 -9.07 -28.84 -14.54
N HIS A 324 -7.93 -29.07 -15.20
CA HIS A 324 -6.54 -28.99 -14.67
C HIS A 324 -6.11 -27.66 -13.98
N ASP A 325 -7.02 -26.75 -13.68
CA ASP A 325 -6.73 -25.48 -13.02
C ASP A 325 -6.42 -25.66 -11.53
N THR A 326 -5.48 -24.90 -11.00
CA THR A 326 -5.22 -24.87 -9.55
C THR A 326 -6.21 -23.96 -8.82
N PHE A 327 -6.38 -24.16 -7.51
CA PHE A 327 -7.21 -23.30 -6.68
C PHE A 327 -6.78 -21.82 -6.79
N GLU A 328 -5.47 -21.56 -6.82
CA GLU A 328 -4.91 -20.21 -6.95
C GLU A 328 -5.27 -19.57 -8.29
N GLN A 329 -5.31 -20.34 -9.38
CA GLN A 329 -5.72 -19.84 -10.69
C GLN A 329 -7.21 -19.48 -10.71
N ASN A 330 -8.07 -20.31 -10.12
CA ASN A 330 -9.49 -20.00 -10.01
C ASN A 330 -9.75 -18.78 -9.12
N LEU A 331 -9.00 -18.64 -8.04
CA LEU A 331 -9.05 -17.47 -7.18
C LEU A 331 -8.53 -16.22 -7.91
N ALA A 332 -7.46 -16.31 -8.70
CA ALA A 332 -6.94 -15.19 -9.49
C ALA A 332 -8.00 -14.63 -10.47
N LYS A 333 -8.79 -15.52 -11.10
CA LYS A 333 -9.89 -15.11 -12.00
C LYS A 333 -10.92 -14.23 -11.31
N ILE A 334 -11.25 -14.48 -10.03
CA ILE A 334 -12.22 -13.63 -9.31
C ILE A 334 -11.67 -12.23 -9.03
N PHE A 335 -10.34 -12.08 -8.89
CA PHE A 335 -9.70 -10.79 -8.67
C PHE A 335 -9.47 -9.98 -9.95
N ALA A 336 -9.68 -10.57 -11.14
CA ALA A 336 -9.54 -9.86 -12.42
C ALA A 336 -10.50 -8.66 -12.56
N THR A 337 -11.64 -8.69 -11.87
CA THR A 337 -12.57 -7.56 -11.81
C THR A 337 -12.30 -6.66 -10.62
N GLY A 338 -12.32 -5.34 -10.87
CA GLY A 338 -12.16 -4.30 -9.85
C GLY A 338 -13.27 -4.24 -8.79
N ALA A 339 -14.42 -4.88 -9.06
CA ALA A 339 -15.52 -4.99 -8.12
C ALA A 339 -15.22 -5.98 -6.97
N THR A 340 -14.30 -6.93 -7.20
CA THR A 340 -13.85 -7.83 -6.13
C THR A 340 -12.99 -7.07 -5.13
N PRO A 341 -13.35 -7.08 -3.83
CA PRO A 341 -12.61 -6.37 -2.79
C PRO A 341 -11.13 -6.74 -2.77
N ARG A 342 -10.27 -5.73 -2.68
CA ARG A 342 -8.82 -5.87 -2.50
C ARG A 342 -8.50 -6.08 -1.03
N LEU A 343 -7.50 -6.92 -0.77
CA LEU A 343 -7.07 -7.30 0.57
C LEU A 343 -5.56 -7.26 0.69
N SER A 344 -5.07 -6.64 1.76
CA SER A 344 -3.65 -6.64 2.11
C SER A 344 -3.22 -7.96 2.79
N GLY A 345 -1.92 -8.20 2.87
CA GLY A 345 -1.29 -9.37 3.49
C GLY A 345 -0.69 -10.35 2.47
N VAL A 346 0.27 -11.15 2.92
CA VAL A 346 1.06 -12.03 2.04
C VAL A 346 0.35 -13.34 1.71
N GLN A 347 -0.48 -13.83 2.65
CA GLN A 347 -1.23 -15.07 2.52
C GLN A 347 -2.38 -14.95 1.53
N ILE A 348 -2.69 -16.07 0.87
CA ILE A 348 -3.85 -16.19 -0.02
C ILE A 348 -5.12 -16.00 0.81
N LYS A 349 -6.04 -15.18 0.33
CA LYS A 349 -7.32 -14.89 0.98
C LYS A 349 -8.38 -14.54 -0.07
N ALA A 350 -9.63 -14.89 0.21
CA ALA A 350 -10.76 -14.60 -0.66
C ALA A 350 -11.81 -13.75 0.08
N PRO A 351 -12.30 -12.65 -0.52
CA PRO A 351 -13.41 -11.90 0.04
C PRO A 351 -14.72 -12.65 -0.22
N MET A 352 -15.46 -12.94 0.84
CA MET A 352 -16.69 -13.75 0.80
C MET A 352 -17.91 -12.99 1.34
N PHE A 353 -19.07 -13.46 0.89
CA PHE A 353 -20.40 -13.07 1.34
C PHE A 353 -21.13 -14.29 1.89
N LEU A 354 -21.70 -14.18 3.08
CA LEU A 354 -22.63 -15.16 3.65
C LEU A 354 -24.05 -14.61 3.53
N ASP A 355 -24.92 -15.29 2.79
CA ASP A 355 -26.32 -14.88 2.63
C ASP A 355 -27.23 -15.38 3.76
N ALA A 356 -28.51 -15.05 3.70
CA ALA A 356 -29.49 -15.41 4.74
C ALA A 356 -29.78 -16.92 4.80
N ASP A 357 -29.57 -17.64 3.70
CA ASP A 357 -29.80 -19.08 3.58
C ASP A 357 -28.58 -19.90 4.01
N GLY A 358 -27.48 -19.24 4.38
CA GLY A 358 -26.24 -19.88 4.84
C GLY A 358 -25.30 -20.27 3.72
N THR A 359 -25.41 -19.67 2.54
CA THR A 359 -24.48 -19.91 1.44
C THR A 359 -23.30 -18.93 1.49
N LEU A 360 -22.08 -19.46 1.58
CA LEU A 360 -20.83 -18.71 1.58
C LEU A 360 -20.24 -18.65 0.15
N MET A 361 -20.20 -17.47 -0.46
CA MET A 361 -19.84 -17.28 -1.89
C MET A 361 -18.91 -16.07 -2.10
N PRO A 362 -18.23 -15.93 -3.25
CA PRO A 362 -17.34 -14.80 -3.50
C PRO A 362 -18.07 -13.45 -3.49
N SER A 363 -17.40 -12.43 -2.96
CA SER A 363 -17.98 -11.11 -2.73
C SER A 363 -17.89 -10.13 -3.91
N THR A 364 -17.63 -10.61 -5.13
CA THR A 364 -17.38 -9.75 -6.30
C THR A 364 -18.42 -8.64 -6.50
N ASN A 365 -19.70 -9.00 -6.61
CA ASN A 365 -20.81 -8.04 -6.73
C ASN A 365 -21.76 -8.11 -5.52
N LYS A 366 -21.25 -8.57 -4.38
CA LYS A 366 -22.01 -8.80 -3.15
C LYS A 366 -21.33 -8.09 -1.97
N PRO A 367 -22.04 -7.85 -0.86
CA PRO A 367 -21.43 -7.30 0.36
C PRO A 367 -20.28 -8.17 0.85
N PHE A 368 -19.14 -7.55 1.15
CA PHE A 368 -17.97 -8.26 1.65
C PHE A 368 -18.07 -8.39 3.15
N THR A 369 -18.41 -9.57 3.64
CA THR A 369 -18.76 -9.80 5.05
C THR A 369 -17.82 -10.75 5.76
N HIS A 370 -17.15 -11.63 5.03
CA HIS A 370 -16.31 -12.69 5.60
C HIS A 370 -15.03 -12.85 4.80
N ILE A 371 -13.92 -13.13 5.46
CA ILE A 371 -12.63 -13.44 4.82
C ILE A 371 -12.42 -14.94 4.87
N LEU A 372 -12.23 -15.58 3.72
CA LEU A 372 -11.83 -16.98 3.64
C LEU A 372 -10.31 -17.07 3.49
N LYS A 373 -9.69 -17.86 4.35
CA LYS A 373 -8.26 -18.15 4.40
C LYS A 373 -8.04 -19.63 4.06
N PRO A 374 -7.75 -19.94 2.79
CA PRO A 374 -7.47 -21.31 2.37
C PRO A 374 -6.15 -21.81 2.96
N ALA A 375 -5.96 -23.12 2.91
CA ALA A 375 -4.69 -23.72 3.28
C ALA A 375 -3.54 -23.23 2.38
N GLY A 376 -2.37 -23.02 2.99
CA GLY A 376 -1.17 -22.70 2.26
C GLY A 376 -0.61 -23.93 1.52
N THR A 377 0.36 -23.69 0.64
CA THR A 377 1.12 -24.73 -0.07
C THR A 377 2.45 -24.99 0.63
N SER A 378 3.17 -26.03 0.20
CA SER A 378 4.59 -26.24 0.55
C SER A 378 4.85 -26.38 2.06
N GLY A 379 3.99 -27.13 2.76
CA GLY A 379 4.14 -27.39 4.20
C GLY A 379 3.35 -26.44 5.10
N PHE A 380 2.56 -25.52 4.52
CA PHE A 380 1.66 -24.61 5.23
C PHE A 380 0.19 -25.04 5.17
N GLU A 381 -0.09 -26.33 4.89
CA GLU A 381 -1.45 -26.86 4.73
C GLU A 381 -2.25 -26.83 6.04
N ALA A 382 -1.56 -26.78 7.18
CA ALA A 382 -2.16 -26.67 8.51
C ALA A 382 -2.46 -25.23 8.96
N LEU A 383 -2.08 -24.21 8.17
CA LEU A 383 -2.19 -22.81 8.54
C LEU A 383 -3.60 -22.39 9.01
N PRO A 384 -4.70 -22.71 8.30
CA PRO A 384 -6.04 -22.35 8.76
C PRO A 384 -6.40 -22.97 10.13
N ALA A 385 -5.90 -24.17 10.39
CA ALA A 385 -6.19 -24.92 11.61
C ALA A 385 -5.40 -24.38 12.81
N ILE A 386 -4.14 -23.99 12.59
CA ILE A 386 -3.28 -23.35 13.59
C ILE A 386 -3.76 -21.94 13.91
N GLU A 387 -4.19 -21.18 12.90
CA GLU A 387 -4.79 -19.86 13.11
C GLU A 387 -6.11 -19.97 13.89
N TRP A 388 -6.98 -20.93 13.53
CA TRP A 388 -8.19 -21.21 14.28
C TRP A 388 -7.90 -21.52 15.76
N GLN A 389 -6.94 -22.41 16.04
CA GLN A 389 -6.59 -22.78 17.42
C GLN A 389 -6.00 -21.59 18.18
N SER A 390 -5.15 -20.79 17.54
CA SER A 390 -4.57 -19.58 18.14
C SER A 390 -5.65 -18.57 18.51
N MET A 391 -6.63 -18.38 17.64
CA MET A 391 -7.74 -17.46 17.86
C MET A 391 -8.71 -17.95 18.94
N GLU A 392 -9.02 -19.25 19.00
CA GLU A 392 -9.84 -19.82 20.07
C GLU A 392 -9.13 -19.79 21.43
N LEU A 393 -7.82 -20.06 21.48
CA LEU A 393 -7.02 -19.86 22.70
C LEU A 393 -6.97 -18.39 23.10
N GLY A 394 -6.93 -17.47 22.14
CA GLY A 394 -7.05 -16.04 22.40
C GLY A 394 -8.41 -15.67 23.01
N ARG A 395 -9.50 -16.26 22.50
CA ARG A 395 -10.84 -16.08 23.08
C ARG A 395 -10.89 -16.59 24.52
N ALA A 396 -10.34 -17.78 24.78
CA ALA A 396 -10.24 -18.35 26.13
C ALA A 396 -9.38 -17.50 27.07
N ALA A 397 -8.33 -16.86 26.54
CA ALA A 397 -7.48 -15.91 27.26
C ALA A 397 -8.14 -14.52 27.46
N GLY A 398 -9.41 -14.35 27.11
CA GLY A 398 -10.20 -13.15 27.37
C GLY A 398 -10.08 -12.04 26.32
N PHE A 399 -9.51 -12.33 25.13
CA PHE A 399 -9.54 -11.37 24.03
C PHE A 399 -10.90 -11.37 23.33
N ILE A 400 -11.30 -10.20 22.83
CA ILE A 400 -12.38 -10.13 21.82
C ILE A 400 -11.81 -10.71 20.52
N VAL A 401 -12.44 -11.76 20.02
CA VAL A 401 -12.07 -12.46 18.78
C VAL A 401 -13.31 -12.49 17.88
N PRO A 402 -13.21 -12.17 16.57
CA PRO A 402 -14.34 -12.28 15.64
C PRO A 402 -14.88 -13.71 15.59
N ALA A 403 -16.10 -13.88 15.08
CA ALA A 403 -16.60 -15.23 14.81
C ALA A 403 -15.71 -15.89 13.74
N ILE A 404 -15.34 -17.15 13.99
CA ILE A 404 -14.51 -17.95 13.09
C ILE A 404 -15.06 -19.38 13.00
N ALA A 405 -14.87 -20.02 11.84
CA ALA A 405 -15.22 -21.41 11.64
C ALA A 405 -14.27 -22.07 10.63
N LEU A 406 -14.06 -23.38 10.77
CA LEU A 406 -13.40 -24.17 9.73
C LEU A 406 -14.44 -24.57 8.67
N VAL A 407 -14.11 -24.35 7.41
CA VAL A 407 -14.96 -24.64 6.25
C VAL A 407 -14.41 -25.88 5.55
N ALA A 408 -15.26 -26.88 5.36
CA ALA A 408 -14.94 -28.02 4.50
C ALA A 408 -14.83 -27.53 3.05
N MET A 409 -13.67 -27.75 2.43
CA MET A 409 -13.39 -27.32 1.06
C MET A 409 -13.67 -28.46 0.08
N PRO A 410 -14.11 -28.16 -1.16
CA PRO A 410 -14.34 -29.16 -2.19
C PRO A 410 -13.04 -29.82 -2.66
N ASP A 411 -13.14 -30.83 -3.53
CA ASP A 411 -12.01 -31.44 -4.25
C ASP A 411 -10.92 -32.05 -3.35
N GLY A 412 -11.32 -32.50 -2.15
CA GLY A 412 -10.39 -33.05 -1.15
C GLY A 412 -9.38 -32.05 -0.61
N MET A 413 -9.63 -30.75 -0.81
CA MET A 413 -8.77 -29.69 -0.28
C MET A 413 -8.81 -29.67 1.25
N PRO A 414 -7.70 -29.29 1.92
CA PRO A 414 -7.72 -29.01 3.35
C PRO A 414 -8.77 -27.95 3.70
N HIS A 415 -9.26 -28.01 4.94
CA HIS A 415 -10.22 -27.03 5.43
C HIS A 415 -9.63 -25.61 5.38
N ALA A 416 -10.47 -24.65 5.02
CA ALA A 416 -10.16 -23.24 5.11
C ALA A 416 -10.68 -22.66 6.43
N LEU A 417 -10.17 -21.49 6.82
CA LEU A 417 -10.69 -20.72 7.94
C LEU A 417 -11.54 -19.58 7.38
N VAL A 418 -12.79 -19.46 7.82
CA VAL A 418 -13.61 -18.27 7.54
C VAL A 418 -13.66 -17.38 8.77
N VAL A 419 -13.47 -16.08 8.56
CA VAL A 419 -13.45 -15.05 9.61
C VAL A 419 -14.53 -14.02 9.31
N GLU A 420 -15.43 -13.80 10.27
CA GLU A 420 -16.43 -12.73 10.22
C GLU A 420 -15.77 -11.35 10.38
N ARG A 421 -16.06 -10.42 9.47
CA ARG A 421 -15.53 -9.06 9.55
C ARG A 421 -16.14 -8.29 10.72
N PHE A 422 -15.30 -7.56 11.44
CA PHE A 422 -15.70 -6.73 12.59
C PHE A 422 -15.55 -5.23 12.33
N ASP A 423 -15.07 -4.85 11.14
CA ASP A 423 -14.82 -3.47 10.71
C ASP A 423 -15.97 -2.89 9.87
N ILE A 424 -17.14 -3.52 9.93
CA ILE A 424 -18.35 -3.14 9.17
C ILE A 424 -19.58 -3.12 10.05
N ARG A 425 -20.61 -2.42 9.57
CA ARG A 425 -21.91 -2.31 10.24
C ARG A 425 -22.62 -3.64 10.30
N THR A 426 -23.47 -3.82 11.33
CA THR A 426 -24.19 -5.08 11.59
C THR A 426 -25.71 -4.96 11.42
N SER A 427 -26.20 -3.80 10.99
CA SER A 427 -27.59 -3.54 10.67
C SER A 427 -27.68 -2.47 9.59
N LEU A 428 -28.79 -2.45 8.85
CA LEU A 428 -29.12 -1.39 7.89
C LEU A 428 -29.40 -0.05 8.59
N ASP A 429 -29.92 -0.10 9.81
CA ASP A 429 -30.25 1.08 10.62
C ASP A 429 -29.03 1.67 11.34
N ASP A 430 -27.92 0.92 11.39
CA ASP A 430 -26.66 1.42 11.93
C ASP A 430 -26.08 2.44 10.94
N MET A 431 -25.95 3.68 11.38
CA MET A 431 -25.40 4.76 10.55
C MET A 431 -23.94 5.08 10.89
N ARG A 432 -23.34 4.36 11.84
CA ARG A 432 -21.95 4.53 12.22
C ARG A 432 -21.03 4.09 11.09
N ARG A 433 -19.91 4.80 10.96
CA ARG A 433 -18.85 4.45 10.03
C ARG A 433 -17.69 3.86 10.80
N LEU A 434 -17.32 2.63 10.44
CA LEU A 434 -16.28 1.86 11.12
C LEU A 434 -15.05 1.81 10.22
N VAL A 435 -13.87 1.86 10.83
CA VAL A 435 -12.62 1.68 10.10
C VAL A 435 -11.56 1.01 10.95
N LEU A 436 -10.91 0.04 10.34
CA LEU A 436 -9.73 -0.63 10.86
C LEU A 436 -8.49 0.07 10.30
N GLU A 437 -7.68 0.65 11.16
CA GLU A 437 -6.42 1.28 10.79
C GLU A 437 -5.28 0.57 11.51
N ASP A 438 -4.39 -0.06 10.73
CA ASP A 438 -3.27 -0.83 11.28
C ASP A 438 -2.14 0.05 11.83
N MET A 439 -1.31 -0.49 12.71
CA MET A 439 -0.28 0.29 13.37
C MET A 439 0.87 0.70 12.43
N ALA A 440 1.03 0.04 11.27
CA ALA A 440 1.99 0.50 10.26
C ALA A 440 1.50 1.84 9.68
N SER A 441 0.22 1.91 9.32
CA SER A 441 -0.46 3.12 8.87
C SER A 441 -0.40 4.24 9.91
N VAL A 442 -0.75 3.94 11.17
CA VAL A 442 -0.76 4.92 12.28
C VAL A 442 0.63 5.52 12.50
N LEU A 443 1.67 4.69 12.41
CA LEU A 443 3.07 5.11 12.63
C LEU A 443 3.72 5.71 11.38
N GLY A 444 3.04 5.72 10.22
CA GLY A 444 3.61 6.13 8.94
C GLY A 444 4.76 5.22 8.46
N VAL A 445 4.71 3.94 8.83
CA VAL A 445 5.68 2.92 8.40
C VAL A 445 5.18 2.27 7.12
N PRO A 446 5.99 2.24 6.04
CA PRO A 446 5.64 1.59 4.78
C PRO A 446 5.29 0.11 4.96
N ALA A 447 4.46 -0.44 4.07
CA ALA A 447 4.00 -1.84 4.18
C ALA A 447 5.16 -2.86 4.16
N GLU A 448 6.19 -2.60 3.36
CA GLU A 448 7.43 -3.40 3.29
C GLU A 448 8.22 -3.45 4.61
N ASP A 449 8.09 -2.41 5.41
CA ASP A 449 8.76 -2.25 6.71
C ASP A 449 7.85 -2.64 7.88
N LYS A 450 6.79 -3.44 7.65
CA LYS A 450 5.83 -3.86 8.70
C LYS A 450 6.45 -4.54 9.93
N TYR A 451 7.67 -5.09 9.81
CA TYR A 451 8.43 -5.67 10.93
C TYR A 451 9.29 -4.64 11.69
N MET A 452 9.45 -3.42 11.17
CA MET A 452 10.28 -2.37 11.74
C MET A 452 9.50 -1.55 12.79
N GLY A 453 9.17 -2.21 13.89
CA GLY A 453 8.41 -1.63 15.01
C GLY A 453 8.75 -2.26 16.37
N THR A 454 8.19 -1.69 17.44
CA THR A 454 8.25 -2.26 18.79
C THR A 454 6.92 -2.07 19.50
N MET A 455 6.65 -2.87 20.53
CA MET A 455 5.42 -2.72 21.32
C MET A 455 5.37 -1.36 22.04
N GLU A 456 6.52 -0.77 22.40
CA GLU A 456 6.60 0.57 22.98
C GLU A 456 6.15 1.65 21.99
N ARG A 457 6.55 1.53 20.72
CA ARG A 457 6.08 2.46 19.66
C ARG A 457 4.57 2.36 19.47
N ILE A 458 4.02 1.14 19.53
CA ILE A 458 2.57 0.93 19.47
C ILE A 458 1.88 1.58 20.67
N ALA A 459 2.34 1.30 21.90
CA ALA A 459 1.79 1.86 23.13
C ALA A 459 1.82 3.40 23.12
N SER A 460 2.94 3.99 22.69
CA SER A 460 3.11 5.44 22.59
C SER A 460 2.15 6.07 21.58
N ALA A 461 1.98 5.47 20.40
CA ALA A 461 1.08 5.98 19.37
C ALA A 461 -0.41 5.80 19.71
N LEU A 462 -0.75 4.72 20.40
CA LEU A 462 -2.12 4.39 20.82
C LEU A 462 -2.63 5.31 21.93
N ARG A 463 -1.78 5.64 22.92
CA ARG A 463 -2.16 6.40 24.13
C ARG A 463 -2.91 7.71 23.84
N PRO A 464 -2.48 8.60 22.93
CA PRO A 464 -3.20 9.85 22.66
C PRO A 464 -4.42 9.67 21.74
N LEU A 465 -4.58 8.50 21.12
CA LEU A 465 -5.66 8.23 20.15
C LEU A 465 -6.84 7.50 20.79
N SER A 466 -6.57 6.61 21.74
CA SER A 466 -7.60 5.81 22.39
C SER A 466 -8.51 6.65 23.28
N ILE A 467 -9.80 6.31 23.31
CA ILE A 467 -10.77 6.88 24.26
C ILE A 467 -10.67 6.27 25.66
N ASP A 468 -9.89 5.22 25.83
CA ASP A 468 -9.65 4.49 27.09
C ASP A 468 -8.22 3.89 27.07
N PRO A 469 -7.21 4.77 27.16
CA PRO A 469 -5.83 4.39 26.93
C PRO A 469 -5.30 3.43 27.99
N GLU A 470 -5.73 3.52 29.24
CA GLU A 470 -5.30 2.61 30.31
C GLU A 470 -5.69 1.16 30.00
N ALA A 471 -6.94 0.91 29.59
CA ALA A 471 -7.39 -0.42 29.22
C ALA A 471 -6.71 -0.93 27.94
N ASP A 472 -6.54 -0.06 26.94
CA ASP A 472 -5.93 -0.47 25.67
C ASP A 472 -4.42 -0.72 25.80
N LEU A 473 -3.72 -0.03 26.71
CA LEU A 473 -2.31 -0.31 27.01
C LEU A 473 -2.13 -1.64 27.74
N LEU A 474 -3.02 -1.97 28.67
CA LEU A 474 -3.09 -3.31 29.26
C LEU A 474 -3.36 -4.36 28.17
N LEU A 475 -4.22 -4.06 27.20
CA LEU A 475 -4.46 -4.95 26.07
C LEU A 475 -3.22 -5.13 25.19
N VAL A 476 -2.43 -4.08 24.93
CA VAL A 476 -1.13 -4.18 24.23
C VAL A 476 -0.14 -5.07 24.99
N LEU A 477 -0.05 -4.94 26.33
CA LEU A 477 0.73 -5.85 27.17
C LEU A 477 0.26 -7.30 27.05
N ARG A 478 -1.05 -7.52 27.13
CA ARG A 478 -1.64 -8.86 26.99
C ARG A 478 -1.37 -9.43 25.59
N ARG A 479 -1.45 -8.63 24.52
CA ARG A 479 -1.10 -9.05 23.15
C ARG A 479 0.36 -9.47 23.03
N ALA A 480 1.28 -8.68 23.59
CA ALA A 480 2.70 -9.04 23.59
C ALA A 480 2.94 -10.37 24.29
N LEU A 481 2.37 -10.54 25.48
CA LEU A 481 2.54 -11.76 26.26
C LEU A 481 1.87 -12.95 25.57
N PHE A 482 0.68 -12.78 25.01
CA PHE A 482 -0.02 -13.82 24.27
C PHE A 482 0.77 -14.29 23.05
N ALA A 483 1.23 -13.36 22.20
CA ALA A 483 2.05 -13.68 21.04
C ALA A 483 3.34 -14.41 21.43
N TRP A 484 3.95 -14.03 22.56
CA TRP A 484 5.05 -14.82 23.10
C TRP A 484 4.59 -16.20 23.55
N LEU A 485 3.54 -16.35 24.36
CA LEU A 485 3.10 -17.66 24.86
C LEU A 485 2.75 -18.64 23.74
N ILE A 486 2.11 -18.16 22.67
CA ILE A 486 1.76 -18.99 21.50
C ILE A 486 2.85 -19.07 20.44
N ALA A 487 4.01 -18.44 20.64
CA ALA A 487 5.07 -18.39 19.64
C ALA A 487 4.61 -17.85 18.27
N ASP A 488 3.93 -16.71 18.30
CA ASP A 488 3.54 -15.95 17.12
C ASP A 488 4.68 -15.05 16.64
N GLY A 489 5.37 -15.52 15.60
CA GLY A 489 6.39 -14.75 14.90
C GLY A 489 5.89 -13.89 13.75
N ASP A 490 4.57 -13.85 13.49
CA ASP A 490 3.96 -13.01 12.45
C ASP A 490 3.14 -11.84 13.02
N MET A 491 3.14 -11.63 14.34
CA MET A 491 2.50 -10.47 15.01
C MET A 491 3.23 -9.14 14.72
N HIS A 492 3.24 -8.71 13.46
CA HIS A 492 3.87 -7.47 12.98
C HIS A 492 2.92 -6.26 13.04
N LEU A 493 3.37 -5.06 12.63
CA LEU A 493 2.59 -3.81 12.75
C LEU A 493 1.22 -3.85 12.06
N LYS A 494 1.04 -4.65 10.99
CA LYS A 494 -0.27 -4.79 10.32
C LYS A 494 -1.27 -5.72 11.02
N ASN A 495 -0.81 -6.54 11.98
CA ASN A 495 -1.63 -7.44 12.80
C ASN A 495 -2.00 -6.83 14.16
N MET A 496 -1.58 -5.58 14.37
CA MET A 496 -1.99 -4.71 15.46
C MET A 496 -2.74 -3.53 14.82
N ALA A 497 -3.98 -3.27 15.23
CA ALA A 497 -4.77 -2.21 14.63
C ALA A 497 -5.70 -1.56 15.64
N MET A 498 -6.21 -0.38 15.27
CA MET A 498 -7.28 0.30 15.97
C MET A 498 -8.58 0.16 15.19
N LEU A 499 -9.67 -0.09 15.91
CA LEU A 499 -11.02 0.07 15.41
C LEU A 499 -11.52 1.46 15.77
N LYS A 500 -11.79 2.28 14.75
CA LYS A 500 -12.31 3.64 14.91
C LYS A 500 -13.76 3.69 14.44
N ILE A 501 -14.59 4.41 15.19
CA ILE A 501 -16.02 4.52 14.94
C ILE A 501 -16.36 6.00 14.87
N ALA A 502 -16.92 6.46 13.75
CA ALA A 502 -17.49 7.79 13.63
C ALA A 502 -19.01 7.72 13.60
N GLU A 503 -19.65 8.53 14.44
CA GLU A 503 -21.09 8.76 14.37
C GLU A 503 -21.42 9.71 13.20
N PRO A 504 -22.63 9.63 12.63
CA PRO A 504 -23.08 10.57 11.61
C PRO A 504 -22.92 12.03 12.08
N ARG A 505 -22.42 12.89 11.20
CA ARG A 505 -22.27 14.35 11.43
C ARG A 505 -21.32 14.74 12.57
N ARG A 506 -20.59 13.80 13.17
CA ARG A 506 -19.50 14.11 14.11
C ARG A 506 -18.22 14.44 13.35
N ARG A 507 -17.47 15.40 13.91
CA ARG A 507 -16.20 15.91 13.40
C ARG A 507 -15.01 15.01 13.78
N ASP A 508 -15.19 14.19 14.80
CA ASP A 508 -14.21 13.31 15.39
C ASP A 508 -14.68 11.85 15.39
N PHE A 509 -13.76 10.94 15.67
CA PHE A 509 -14.12 9.56 15.98
C PHE A 509 -14.77 9.51 17.36
N SER A 510 -15.98 8.97 17.42
CA SER A 510 -16.72 8.73 18.68
C SER A 510 -16.07 7.65 19.55
N SER A 511 -15.34 6.72 18.93
CA SER A 511 -14.56 5.70 19.62
C SER A 511 -13.32 5.39 18.80
N VAL A 512 -12.20 5.26 19.49
CA VAL A 512 -10.93 4.74 18.96
C VAL A 512 -10.43 3.77 20.02
N ARG A 513 -10.37 2.50 19.67
CA ARG A 513 -9.96 1.41 20.57
C ARG A 513 -9.06 0.43 19.85
N MET A 514 -8.25 -0.31 20.59
CA MET A 514 -7.57 -1.48 20.02
C MET A 514 -8.57 -2.45 19.38
N ALA A 515 -8.25 -2.94 18.19
CA ALA A 515 -9.10 -3.87 17.46
C ALA A 515 -9.18 -5.25 18.14
N PRO A 516 -10.20 -6.06 17.83
CA PRO A 516 -10.24 -7.50 18.15
C PRO A 516 -8.94 -8.24 17.78
N LEU A 517 -8.71 -9.41 18.36
CA LEU A 517 -7.59 -10.29 17.98
C LEU A 517 -7.93 -10.94 16.65
N TYR A 518 -7.03 -10.80 15.68
CA TYR A 518 -7.10 -11.37 14.34
C TYR A 518 -5.70 -11.77 13.89
N ASP A 519 -5.60 -12.67 12.92
CA ASP A 519 -4.35 -13.13 12.29
C ASP A 519 -3.30 -13.64 13.31
N ALA A 520 -3.76 -14.21 14.43
CA ALA A 520 -2.88 -14.82 15.42
C ALA A 520 -2.50 -16.24 14.99
N VAL A 521 -1.21 -16.58 15.02
CA VAL A 521 -0.74 -17.88 14.53
C VAL A 521 0.50 -18.34 15.26
N THR A 522 0.57 -19.60 15.66
CA THR A 522 1.85 -20.21 16.12
C THR A 522 2.74 -20.50 14.91
N THR A 523 3.79 -19.73 14.70
CA THR A 523 4.64 -19.89 13.50
C THR A 523 5.63 -21.06 13.62
N ARG A 524 6.07 -21.37 14.85
CA ARG A 524 7.11 -22.38 15.12
C ARG A 524 6.76 -23.82 14.78
N VAL A 525 5.50 -24.10 14.43
CA VAL A 525 5.06 -25.42 13.97
C VAL A 525 5.27 -25.62 12.47
N PHE A 526 5.59 -24.57 11.71
CA PHE A 526 5.79 -24.67 10.26
C PHE A 526 7.24 -24.95 9.86
N PRO A 527 7.46 -25.54 8.67
CA PRO A 527 8.81 -25.78 8.15
C PRO A 527 9.64 -24.50 8.07
N SER A 528 10.93 -24.60 8.38
CA SER A 528 11.90 -23.49 8.38
C SER A 528 11.63 -22.37 9.38
N LEU A 529 10.59 -22.48 10.23
CA LEU A 529 10.21 -21.49 11.24
C LEU A 529 10.37 -22.02 12.68
N GLN A 530 11.04 -23.16 12.90
CA GLN A 530 11.14 -23.77 14.23
C GLN A 530 11.88 -22.90 15.26
N SER A 531 12.70 -21.95 14.80
CA SER A 531 13.40 -20.96 15.62
C SER A 531 12.85 -19.55 15.46
N ASP A 532 11.64 -19.41 14.91
CA ASP A 532 11.02 -18.12 14.67
C ASP A 532 10.80 -17.34 15.98
N ARG A 533 10.93 -16.02 15.88
CA ARG A 533 11.00 -15.08 17.01
C ARG A 533 9.81 -14.14 16.97
N MET A 534 9.51 -13.46 18.07
CA MET A 534 8.47 -12.43 18.04
C MET A 534 8.81 -11.36 17.00
N ALA A 535 7.84 -11.04 16.14
CA ALA A 535 7.99 -10.00 15.12
C ALA A 535 8.28 -8.62 15.71
N LEU A 536 7.55 -8.25 16.77
CA LEU A 536 7.69 -6.95 17.44
C LEU A 536 8.41 -7.10 18.77
N LYS A 537 9.50 -6.35 18.90
CA LYS A 537 10.34 -6.37 20.10
C LYS A 537 9.64 -5.75 21.31
N ILE A 538 10.02 -6.23 22.49
CA ILE A 538 9.79 -5.57 23.77
C ILE A 538 11.13 -5.35 24.45
N SER A 539 11.40 -4.14 24.94
CA SER A 539 12.64 -3.80 25.64
C SER A 539 13.91 -4.23 24.87
N GLY A 540 13.88 -4.16 23.55
CA GLY A 540 14.98 -4.54 22.65
C GLY A 540 15.14 -6.05 22.41
N LYS A 541 14.26 -6.90 22.94
CA LYS A 541 14.29 -8.37 22.81
C LYS A 541 13.10 -8.90 22.02
N ASP A 542 13.32 -9.98 21.28
CA ASP A 542 12.32 -10.73 20.49
C ASP A 542 12.32 -12.25 20.81
N GLU A 543 13.25 -12.70 21.65
CA GLU A 543 13.40 -14.08 22.10
C GLU A 543 13.88 -14.12 23.56
N ARG A 544 13.77 -15.31 24.18
CA ARG A 544 14.21 -15.56 25.57
C ARG A 544 13.65 -14.54 26.58
N LEU A 545 12.43 -14.09 26.33
CA LEU A 545 11.71 -13.16 27.18
C LEU A 545 11.34 -13.81 28.50
N LYS A 546 11.46 -13.05 29.59
CA LYS A 546 11.02 -13.44 30.94
C LYS A 546 9.98 -12.45 31.44
N ARG A 547 9.28 -12.76 32.53
CA ARG A 547 8.29 -11.85 33.13
C ARG A 547 8.86 -10.45 33.40
N ALA A 548 10.12 -10.38 33.83
CA ALA A 548 10.82 -9.11 34.06
C ALA A 548 10.92 -8.21 32.81
N ASP A 549 10.99 -8.80 31.61
CA ASP A 549 11.01 -8.03 30.36
C ASP A 549 9.63 -7.41 30.06
N PHE A 550 8.54 -8.16 30.31
CA PHE A 550 7.18 -7.64 30.20
C PHE A 550 6.89 -6.57 31.24
N ARG A 551 7.38 -6.70 32.48
CA ARG A 551 7.31 -5.65 33.51
C ARG A 551 8.05 -4.38 33.07
N ARG A 552 9.21 -4.51 32.44
CA ARG A 552 9.97 -3.36 31.92
C ARG A 552 9.21 -2.66 30.79
N PHE A 553 8.66 -3.43 29.87
CA PHE A 553 7.76 -2.92 28.83
C PHE A 553 6.56 -2.18 29.46
N ALA A 554 5.87 -2.80 30.41
CA ALA A 554 4.72 -2.22 31.11
C ALA A 554 5.07 -0.89 31.78
N ALA A 555 6.21 -0.82 32.47
CA ALA A 555 6.71 0.42 33.08
C ALA A 555 6.98 1.51 32.03
N THR A 556 7.58 1.14 30.88
CA THR A 556 7.84 2.06 29.76
C THR A 556 6.55 2.57 29.13
N ALA A 557 5.54 1.70 29.04
CA ALA A 557 4.20 2.04 28.58
C ALA A 557 3.38 2.85 29.60
N GLY A 558 3.88 3.06 30.83
CA GLY A 558 3.18 3.78 31.89
C GLY A 558 2.06 2.98 32.58
N ILE A 559 2.15 1.66 32.58
CA ILE A 559 1.21 0.75 33.23
C ILE A 559 1.67 0.52 34.68
N PRO A 560 0.80 0.68 35.69
CA PRO A 560 1.14 0.39 37.09
C PRO A 560 1.59 -1.07 37.26
N ALA A 561 2.63 -1.30 38.07
CA ALA A 561 3.23 -2.63 38.24
C ALA A 561 2.23 -3.69 38.72
N SER A 562 1.35 -3.35 39.65
CA SER A 562 0.30 -4.27 40.14
C SER A 562 -0.71 -4.63 39.05
N ALA A 563 -1.12 -3.66 38.22
CA ALA A 563 -2.04 -3.89 37.11
C ALA A 563 -1.37 -4.74 36.01
N ALA A 564 -0.09 -4.51 35.73
CA ALA A 564 0.68 -5.32 34.79
C ALA A 564 0.79 -6.78 35.27
N ASP A 565 1.15 -6.99 36.54
CA ASP A 565 1.28 -8.33 37.10
C ASP A 565 -0.06 -9.08 37.10
N MET A 566 -1.13 -8.43 37.56
CA MET A 566 -2.48 -8.99 37.51
C MET A 566 -2.91 -9.37 36.10
N ALA A 567 -2.71 -8.48 35.11
CA ALA A 567 -3.07 -8.75 33.73
C ALA A 567 -2.28 -9.91 33.12
N MET A 568 -1.01 -10.08 33.49
CA MET A 568 -0.18 -11.20 33.04
C MET A 568 -0.61 -12.53 33.70
N ASP A 569 -0.89 -12.51 35.00
CA ASP A 569 -1.35 -13.70 35.74
C ASP A 569 -2.70 -14.18 35.25
N GLU A 570 -3.65 -13.26 35.06
CA GLU A 570 -4.97 -13.57 34.51
C GLU A 570 -4.88 -14.14 33.10
N LEU A 571 -4.03 -13.56 32.24
CA LEU A 571 -3.84 -14.07 30.88
C LEU A 571 -3.24 -15.48 30.90
N ALA A 572 -2.19 -15.72 31.68
CA ALA A 572 -1.52 -17.01 31.76
C ALA A 572 -2.45 -18.10 32.32
N ALA A 573 -3.20 -17.79 33.38
CA ALA A 573 -4.17 -18.71 33.97
C ALA A 573 -5.33 -19.03 33.01
N ALA A 574 -5.89 -18.00 32.36
CA ALA A 574 -6.96 -18.18 31.38
C ALA A 574 -6.50 -18.98 30.16
N LEU A 575 -5.26 -18.75 29.68
CA LEU A 575 -4.69 -19.52 28.58
C LEU A 575 -4.43 -20.99 28.97
N ALA A 576 -3.92 -21.24 30.18
CA ALA A 576 -3.72 -22.60 30.69
C ALA A 576 -5.04 -23.36 30.76
N HIS A 577 -6.09 -22.74 31.32
CA HIS A 577 -7.43 -23.32 31.34
C HIS A 577 -7.99 -23.54 29.92
N GLY A 578 -7.81 -22.56 29.04
CA GLY A 578 -8.22 -22.65 27.64
C GLY A 578 -7.56 -23.79 26.88
N LEU A 579 -6.27 -24.05 27.12
CA LEU A 579 -5.58 -25.21 26.57
C LEU A 579 -6.30 -26.51 26.97
N ASP A 580 -6.58 -26.70 28.26
CA ASP A 580 -7.17 -27.95 28.74
C ASP A 580 -8.62 -28.13 28.32
N ALA A 581 -9.39 -27.03 28.26
CA ALA A 581 -10.81 -27.06 27.93
C ALA A 581 -11.11 -27.07 26.42
N LEU A 582 -10.21 -26.52 25.58
CA LEU A 582 -10.47 -26.40 24.13
C LEU A 582 -10.54 -27.77 23.47
N THR A 583 -11.75 -28.14 23.03
CA THR A 583 -12.01 -29.33 22.23
C THR A 583 -11.64 -29.08 20.77
N LEU A 584 -10.81 -29.94 20.19
CA LEU A 584 -10.43 -29.84 18.79
C LEU A 584 -11.55 -30.38 17.90
N PRO A 585 -11.93 -29.68 16.82
CA PRO A 585 -12.91 -30.20 15.87
C PRO A 585 -12.33 -31.40 15.12
N PRO A 586 -13.16 -32.28 14.55
CA PRO A 586 -12.72 -33.52 13.90
C PRO A 586 -11.53 -33.38 12.90
N PRO A 587 -11.45 -32.32 12.05
CA PRO A 587 -10.31 -32.14 11.12
C PRO A 587 -8.96 -31.87 11.79
N LEU A 588 -8.96 -31.67 13.11
CA LEU A 588 -7.81 -31.41 13.98
C LEU A 588 -7.61 -32.53 15.02
N ALA A 589 -8.45 -33.55 15.01
CA ALA A 589 -8.39 -34.70 15.91
C ALA A 589 -8.16 -36.03 15.15
N ASP A 590 -7.97 -35.97 13.83
CA ASP A 590 -7.56 -37.09 13.00
C ASP A 590 -6.03 -37.26 13.06
N GLY A 591 -5.46 -38.40 12.68
CA GLY A 591 -4.00 -38.59 12.64
C GLY A 591 -3.29 -37.81 11.52
N SER A 592 -3.85 -36.68 11.08
CA SER A 592 -3.31 -35.87 9.98
C SER A 592 -2.18 -34.96 10.45
N VAL A 593 -1.39 -34.47 9.48
CA VAL A 593 -0.36 -33.44 9.71
C VAL A 593 -0.93 -32.22 10.44
N ARG A 594 -2.20 -31.86 10.20
CA ARG A 594 -2.84 -30.72 10.87
C ARG A 594 -3.00 -30.95 12.37
N ALA A 595 -3.43 -32.14 12.76
CA ALA A 595 -3.55 -32.53 14.16
C ALA A 595 -2.18 -32.61 14.85
N GLU A 596 -1.16 -33.14 14.16
CA GLU A 596 0.22 -33.14 14.67
C GLU A 596 0.72 -31.72 14.94
N ARG A 597 0.51 -30.79 14.00
CA ARG A 597 0.89 -29.37 14.18
C ARG A 597 0.10 -28.71 15.31
N ALA A 598 -1.19 -29.01 15.45
CA ALA A 598 -2.02 -28.49 16.55
C ALA A 598 -1.57 -29.03 17.91
N ALA A 599 -1.17 -30.31 17.99
CA ALA A 599 -0.59 -30.88 19.19
C ALA A 599 0.77 -30.23 19.53
N GLN A 600 1.62 -30.02 18.52
CA GLN A 600 2.90 -29.33 18.68
C GLN A 600 2.72 -27.89 19.18
N MET A 601 1.73 -27.16 18.64
CA MET A 601 1.37 -25.82 19.12
C MET A 601 1.01 -25.85 20.60
N ARG A 602 0.11 -26.75 21.02
CA ARG A 602 -0.29 -26.87 22.43
C ARG A 602 0.88 -27.17 23.35
N GLU A 603 1.83 -27.99 22.91
CA GLU A 603 3.03 -28.29 23.70
C GLU A 603 3.93 -27.07 23.86
N ILE A 604 4.16 -26.30 22.78
CA ILE A 604 4.91 -25.04 22.84
C ILE A 604 4.28 -24.08 23.87
N VAL A 605 2.95 -23.95 23.86
CA VAL A 605 2.26 -23.07 24.80
C VAL A 605 2.42 -23.57 26.24
N ARG A 606 2.29 -24.88 26.50
CA ARG A 606 2.50 -25.46 27.83
C ARG A 606 3.91 -25.23 28.35
N GLU A 607 4.91 -25.49 27.52
CA GLU A 607 6.32 -25.24 27.88
C GLU A 607 6.57 -23.77 28.23
N ARG A 608 6.03 -22.84 27.43
CA ARG A 608 6.19 -21.40 27.68
C ARG A 608 5.45 -20.94 28.94
N LEU A 609 4.24 -21.46 29.20
CA LEU A 609 3.51 -21.20 30.44
C LEU A 609 4.26 -21.71 31.67
N ALA A 610 4.79 -22.93 31.60
CA ALA A 610 5.54 -23.54 32.71
C ALA A 610 6.88 -22.83 33.01
N THR A 611 7.42 -22.11 32.04
CA THR A 611 8.71 -21.39 32.18
C THR A 611 8.55 -19.88 32.31
N PHE A 612 7.31 -19.38 32.37
CA PHE A 612 7.01 -17.95 32.50
C PHE A 612 7.16 -17.48 33.96
N GLU A 613 8.40 -17.26 34.39
CA GLU A 613 8.76 -16.68 35.70
C GLU A 613 9.30 -15.24 35.61
#